data_AF-A0A2S6NH05-F1
#
_entry.id   AF-A0A2S6NH05-F1
#
_cell.length_a   1.000
_cell.length_b   1.000
_cell.length_c   1.000
_cell.angle_alpha   90.00
_cell.angle_beta   90.00
_cell.angle_gamma   90.00
#
_symmetry.space_group_name_H-M   'P 1'
#
loop_
_entity.id
_entity.type
_entity.pdbx_description
1 polymer ?
#
loop_
_entity_poly.entity_id
_entity_poly.type
_entity_poly.pdbx_seq_one_letter_code
_entity_poly.pdbx_strand_id
1 'polypeptide(L)'
;MQGGRYWVERAFEDAKGECGLADYQAVGWRAWDHHVTMVMLAMLFIAEQRVAHQPGLALLTPRDIAEMLKETLPRKPQGKQALVNQINQRHARRRSAIESRHRSQRSLAVTGAQPRDPAPLRPAGRGSG
;
A
#
# COMPACT_ATOMS: atom_id res chain seq x y z
N MET A 1 13.24 -30.02 -4.51
CA MET A 1 13.04 -28.64 -4.02
C MET A 1 11.60 -28.14 -4.30
N GLN A 2 10.58 -28.79 -3.74
CA GLN A 2 9.17 -28.41 -3.97
C GLN A 2 8.55 -27.66 -2.77
N GLY A 3 9.14 -27.77 -1.57
CA GLY A 3 8.65 -27.09 -0.36
C GLY A 3 8.91 -25.59 -0.31
N GLY A 4 9.93 -25.07 -1.03
CA GLY A 4 10.25 -23.64 -1.02
C GLY A 4 9.16 -22.76 -1.65
N ARG A 5 8.50 -23.25 -2.71
CA ARG A 5 7.42 -22.53 -3.39
C ARG A 5 6.19 -22.35 -2.49
N TYR A 6 5.86 -23.38 -1.71
CA TYR A 6 4.75 -23.32 -0.76
C TYR A 6 4.95 -22.21 0.28
N TRP A 7 6.14 -22.09 0.87
CA TRP A 7 6.41 -21.04 1.85
C TRP A 7 6.33 -19.64 1.26
N VAL A 8 6.74 -19.47 0.01
CA VAL A 8 6.60 -18.19 -0.71
C VAL A 8 5.13 -17.87 -0.95
N GLU A 9 4.36 -18.81 -1.50
CA GLU A 9 2.92 -18.64 -1.76
C GLU A 9 2.16 -18.33 -0.47
N ARG A 10 2.46 -19.05 0.61
CA ARG A 10 1.86 -18.85 1.92
C ARG A 10 2.17 -17.46 2.48
N ALA A 11 3.41 -17.00 2.37
CA ALA A 11 3.77 -15.64 2.80
C ALA A 11 3.00 -14.57 2.00
N PHE A 12 2.76 -14.78 0.71
CA PHE A 12 1.93 -13.87 -0.10
C PHE A 12 0.44 -13.95 0.27
N GLU A 13 -0.09 -15.12 0.62
CA GLU A 13 -1.46 -15.25 1.15
C GLU A 13 -1.61 -14.46 2.45
N ASP A 14 -0.69 -14.65 3.40
CA ASP A 14 -0.71 -13.95 4.69
C ASP A 14 -0.56 -12.43 4.50
N ALA A 15 0.31 -11.98 3.59
CA ALA A 15 0.47 -10.57 3.28
C ALA A 15 -0.79 -9.94 2.66
N LYS A 16 -1.53 -10.69 1.84
CA LYS A 16 -2.83 -10.25 1.29
C LYS A 16 -3.90 -10.16 2.37
N GLY A 17 -3.98 -11.16 3.24
CA GLY A 17 -5.00 -11.22 4.29
C GLY A 17 -4.79 -10.23 5.44
N GLU A 18 -3.56 -10.18 5.97
CA GLU A 18 -3.30 -9.49 7.25
C GLU A 18 -2.64 -8.12 7.07
N CYS A 19 -1.88 -7.90 5.99
CA CYS A 19 -1.11 -6.67 5.77
C CYS A 19 -1.67 -5.77 4.67
N GLY A 20 -2.79 -6.13 4.05
CA GLY A 20 -3.46 -5.29 3.04
C GLY A 20 -2.72 -5.23 1.69
N LEU A 21 -1.94 -6.27 1.34
CA LEU A 21 -1.29 -6.33 0.02
C LEU A 21 -2.31 -6.31 -1.13
N ALA A 22 -3.51 -6.85 -0.92
CA ALA A 22 -4.59 -6.86 -1.91
C ALA A 22 -5.43 -5.57 -1.92
N ASP A 23 -5.29 -4.70 -0.92
CA ASP A 23 -6.15 -3.52 -0.71
C ASP A 23 -5.56 -2.24 -1.32
N TYR A 24 -4.52 -2.35 -2.13
CA TYR A 24 -3.89 -1.22 -2.78
C TYR A 24 -4.77 -0.65 -3.91
N GLN A 25 -5.21 0.59 -3.76
CA GLN A 25 -6.10 1.26 -4.73
C GLN A 25 -5.47 2.51 -5.38
N ALA A 26 -4.23 2.87 -5.05
CA ALA A 26 -3.63 4.09 -5.55
C ALA A 26 -3.05 3.89 -6.97
N VAL A 27 -3.13 4.91 -7.81
CA VAL A 27 -2.60 4.88 -9.18
C VAL A 27 -1.33 5.72 -9.22
N GLY A 28 -0.17 5.07 -9.17
CA GLY A 28 1.14 5.73 -9.24
C GLY A 28 2.28 4.87 -8.72
N TRP A 29 3.43 4.92 -9.39
CA TRP A 29 4.61 4.10 -9.05
C TRP A 29 5.11 4.30 -7.62
N ARG A 30 5.26 5.55 -7.19
CA ARG A 30 5.73 5.88 -5.82
C ARG A 30 4.78 5.41 -4.73
N ALA A 31 3.48 5.53 -4.97
CA ALA A 31 2.48 5.07 -4.01
C ALA A 31 2.52 3.53 -3.88
N TRP A 32 2.74 2.84 -5.00
CA TRP A 32 2.89 1.39 -5.02
C TRP A 32 4.15 0.94 -4.27
N ASP A 33 5.30 1.57 -4.57
CA ASP A 33 6.58 1.26 -3.94
C ASP A 33 6.53 1.44 -2.42
N HIS A 34 5.98 2.57 -1.95
CA HIS A 34 5.78 2.80 -0.52
C HIS A 34 4.80 1.81 0.11
N HIS A 35 3.70 1.47 -0.57
CA HIS A 35 2.74 0.49 -0.06
C HIS A 35 3.38 -0.88 0.11
N VAL A 36 4.05 -1.39 -0.93
CA VAL A 36 4.74 -2.68 -0.90
C VAL A 36 5.83 -2.69 0.18
N THR A 37 6.60 -1.61 0.31
CA THR A 37 7.61 -1.49 1.37
C THR A 37 6.99 -1.62 2.77
N MET A 38 5.87 -0.92 3.03
CA MET A 38 5.18 -0.99 4.33
C MET A 38 4.58 -2.38 4.59
N VAL A 39 4.04 -3.05 3.57
CA VAL A 39 3.58 -4.45 3.66
C VAL A 39 4.73 -5.39 4.03
N MET A 40 5.89 -5.25 3.37
CA MET A 40 7.06 -6.09 3.65
C MET A 40 7.59 -5.87 5.07
N LEU A 41 7.60 -4.62 5.56
CA LEU A 41 7.96 -4.30 6.94
C LEU A 41 6.99 -4.93 7.96
N ALA A 42 5.68 -4.90 7.68
CA ALA A 42 4.68 -5.54 8.54
C ALA A 42 4.85 -7.08 8.58
N MET A 43 5.07 -7.69 7.42
CA MET A 43 5.34 -9.13 7.31
C MET A 43 6.63 -9.54 8.04
N LEU A 44 7.68 -8.71 7.96
CA LEU A 44 8.92 -8.91 8.71
C LEU A 44 8.65 -8.90 10.22
N PHE A 45 7.93 -7.90 10.71
CA PHE A 45 7.55 -7.82 12.12
C PHE A 45 6.81 -9.09 12.59
N ILE A 46 5.80 -9.54 11.83
CA ILE A 46 5.05 -10.76 12.16
C ILE A 46 5.99 -11.98 12.20
N ALA A 47 6.90 -12.11 11.24
CA ALA A 47 7.87 -13.21 11.21
C ALA A 47 8.79 -13.19 12.45
N GLU A 48 9.30 -12.02 12.84
CA GLU A 48 10.13 -11.86 14.03
C GLU A 48 9.38 -12.25 15.31
N GLN A 49 8.12 -11.83 15.46
CA GLN A 49 7.31 -12.23 16.62
C GLN A 49 7.11 -13.75 16.68
N ARG A 50 6.85 -14.40 15.54
CA ARG A 50 6.69 -15.86 15.50
C ARG A 50 7.97 -16.60 15.89
N VAL A 51 9.13 -16.11 15.45
CA VAL A 51 10.43 -16.69 15.83
C VAL A 51 10.69 -16.48 17.32
N ALA A 52 10.44 -15.28 17.85
CA ALA A 52 10.67 -14.95 19.25
C ALA A 52 9.83 -15.79 20.24
N HIS A 53 8.64 -16.24 19.82
CA HIS A 53 7.70 -16.98 20.68
C HIS A 53 7.57 -18.48 20.35
N GLN A 54 8.46 -19.03 19.50
CA GLN A 54 8.33 -20.39 18.97
C GLN A 54 8.24 -21.55 19.98
N PRO A 55 8.92 -21.58 21.14
CA PRO A 55 8.75 -22.73 22.03
C PRO A 55 7.40 -22.74 22.78
N GLY A 56 6.75 -21.60 22.96
CA GLY A 56 5.47 -21.49 23.69
C GLY A 56 4.23 -21.42 22.80
N LEU A 57 4.36 -20.96 21.56
CA LEU A 57 3.24 -20.63 20.68
C LEU A 57 3.43 -21.20 19.27
N ALA A 58 3.69 -22.51 19.16
CA ALA A 58 3.93 -23.18 17.87
C ALA A 58 2.77 -23.04 16.86
N LEU A 59 1.54 -22.82 17.34
CA LEU A 59 0.33 -22.62 16.52
C LEU A 59 0.01 -21.15 16.22
N LEU A 60 0.86 -20.20 16.66
CA LEU A 60 0.61 -18.78 16.46
C LEU A 60 0.61 -18.43 14.98
N THR A 61 -0.56 -17.99 14.50
CA THR A 61 -0.74 -17.57 13.13
C THR A 61 -0.40 -16.08 12.96
N PRO A 62 -0.04 -15.65 11.73
CA PRO A 62 0.08 -14.23 11.38
C PRO A 62 -1.16 -13.41 11.76
N ARG A 63 -2.34 -14.01 11.62
CA ARG A 63 -3.63 -13.41 11.97
C ARG A 63 -3.75 -13.11 13.46
N ASP A 64 -3.37 -14.07 14.31
CA ASP A 64 -3.43 -13.88 15.77
C ASP A 64 -2.55 -12.70 16.20
N ILE A 65 -1.36 -12.56 15.61
CA ILE A 65 -0.47 -11.42 15.88
C ILE A 65 -1.12 -10.11 15.42
N ALA A 66 -1.74 -10.09 14.24
CA ALA A 66 -2.44 -8.91 13.75
C ALA A 66 -3.64 -8.54 14.65
N GLU A 67 -4.39 -9.53 15.15
CA GLU A 67 -5.49 -9.34 16.10
C GLU A 67 -4.97 -8.82 17.45
N MET A 68 -3.89 -9.40 17.99
CA MET A 68 -3.23 -8.91 19.21
C MET A 68 -2.80 -7.45 19.07
N LEU A 69 -2.19 -7.07 17.94
CA LEU A 69 -1.82 -5.68 17.69
C LEU A 69 -3.03 -4.75 17.64
N LYS A 70 -4.13 -5.15 16.98
CA LYS A 70 -5.36 -4.33 16.90
C LYS A 70 -5.94 -4.01 18.28
N GLU A 71 -5.82 -4.95 19.22
CA GLU A 71 -6.31 -4.79 20.59
C GLU A 71 -5.31 -4.07 21.51
N THR A 72 -4.01 -4.35 21.37
CA THR A 72 -2.97 -3.80 22.25
C THR A 72 -2.50 -2.40 21.85
N LEU A 73 -2.61 -2.03 20.57
CA LEU A 73 -2.17 -0.73 20.11
C LEU A 73 -3.05 0.38 20.71
N PRO A 74 -2.44 1.38 21.38
CA PRO A 74 -3.20 2.46 22.00
C PRO A 74 -3.96 3.23 20.93
N ARG A 75 -5.30 3.11 20.93
CA ARG A 75 -6.16 3.99 20.14
C ARG A 75 -6.02 5.38 20.72
N LYS A 76 -5.45 6.31 19.96
CA LYS A 76 -5.33 7.71 20.36
C LYS A 76 -6.73 8.21 20.77
N PRO A 77 -6.99 8.53 22.05
CA PRO A 77 -8.27 9.10 22.44
C PRO A 77 -8.32 10.50 21.87
N GLN A 78 -8.99 10.65 20.74
CA GLN A 78 -9.18 11.94 20.09
C GLN A 78 -10.48 12.50 20.63
N GLY A 79 -10.39 13.29 21.70
CA GLY A 79 -11.52 14.09 22.17
C GLY A 79 -12.11 14.93 21.02
N LYS A 80 -13.32 15.47 21.20
CA LYS A 80 -14.08 16.16 20.13
C LYS A 80 -13.24 17.18 19.35
N GLN A 81 -12.38 17.95 20.03
CA GLN A 81 -11.52 18.94 19.39
C GLN A 81 -10.45 18.34 18.47
N ALA A 82 -9.85 17.21 18.85
CA ALA A 82 -8.87 16.51 18.02
C ALA A 82 -9.52 15.95 16.75
N LEU A 83 -10.75 15.45 16.85
CA LEU A 83 -11.54 15.03 15.68
C LEU A 83 -11.79 16.19 14.73
N VAL A 84 -12.24 17.34 15.25
CA VAL A 84 -12.48 18.55 14.43
C VAL A 84 -11.19 19.00 13.73
N ASN A 85 -10.07 19.03 14.44
CA ASN A 85 -8.77 19.38 13.86
C ASN A 85 -8.37 18.41 12.74
N GLN A 86 -8.57 17.11 12.93
CA GLN A 86 -8.27 16.10 11.92
C GLN A 86 -9.18 16.21 10.69
N ILE A 87 -10.46 16.52 10.89
CA ILE A 87 -11.41 16.80 9.79
C ILE A 87 -10.93 18.01 8.99
N ASN A 88 -10.59 19.12 9.65
CA ASN A 88 -10.10 20.34 9.01
C ASN A 88 -8.80 20.11 8.24
N GLN A 89 -7.84 19.34 8.80
CA GLN A 89 -6.63 18.94 8.09
C GLN A 89 -6.95 18.11 6.83
N ARG A 90 -7.88 17.15 6.91
CA ARG A 90 -8.31 16.35 5.75
C ARG A 90 -8.98 17.22 4.69
N HIS A 91 -9.73 18.25 5.07
CA HIS A 91 -10.31 19.20 4.12
C HIS A 91 -9.24 20.06 3.44
N ALA A 92 -8.26 20.58 4.20
CA ALA A 92 -7.16 21.36 3.64
C ALA A 92 -6.36 20.56 2.60
N ARG A 93 -6.03 19.29 2.91
CA ARG A 93 -5.35 18.38 1.97
C ARG A 93 -6.16 18.14 0.69
N ARG A 94 -7.48 17.92 0.81
CA ARG A 94 -8.38 17.74 -0.35
C ARG A 94 -8.44 19.01 -1.22
N ARG A 95 -8.58 20.19 -0.62
CA ARG A 95 -8.58 21.47 -1.35
C ARG A 95 -7.26 21.69 -2.09
N SER A 96 -6.13 21.49 -1.41
CA SER A 96 -4.81 21.62 -2.02
C SER A 96 -4.61 20.69 -3.22
N ALA A 97 -5.08 19.44 -3.14
CA ALA A 97 -5.04 18.49 -4.26
C ALA A 97 -5.92 18.93 -5.45
N ILE A 98 -7.11 19.46 -5.18
CA ILE A 98 -8.02 20.01 -6.19
C ILE A 98 -7.36 21.22 -6.88
N GLU A 99 -6.86 22.18 -6.10
CA GLU A 99 -6.18 23.38 -6.61
C GLU A 99 -4.94 23.04 -7.42
N SER A 100 -4.14 22.05 -6.98
CA SER A 100 -2.98 21.57 -7.73
C SER A 100 -3.39 21.03 -9.10
N ARG A 101 -4.45 20.20 -9.18
CA ARG A 101 -4.96 19.69 -10.46
C ARG A 101 -5.43 20.83 -11.37
N HIS A 102 -6.18 21.79 -10.84
CA HIS A 102 -6.64 22.94 -11.62
C HIS A 102 -5.48 23.81 -12.13
N ARG A 103 -4.42 24.01 -11.34
CA ARG A 103 -3.21 24.74 -11.78
C ARG A 103 -2.48 23.99 -12.89
N SER A 104 -2.29 22.68 -12.75
CA SER A 104 -1.68 21.86 -13.81
C SER A 104 -2.48 21.93 -15.11
N GLN A 105 -3.82 21.81 -15.04
CA GLN A 105 -4.68 21.92 -16.22
C GLN A 105 -4.64 23.32 -16.87
N ARG A 106 -4.66 24.40 -16.08
CA ARG A 106 -4.52 25.77 -16.59
C ARG A 106 -3.15 26.02 -17.22
N SER A 107 -2.07 25.50 -16.64
CA SER A 107 -0.72 25.64 -17.21
C SER A 107 -0.58 24.94 -18.56
N LEU A 108 -1.21 23.77 -18.72
CA LEU A 108 -1.25 23.03 -19.98
C LEU A 108 -2.05 23.80 -21.06
N ALA A 109 -3.19 24.39 -20.68
CA ALA A 109 -4.01 25.19 -21.58
C ALA A 109 -3.32 26.50 -22.04
N VAL A 110 -2.55 27.15 -21.16
CA VAL A 110 -1.81 28.39 -21.49
C VAL A 110 -0.57 28.10 -22.35
N THR A 111 0.09 26.96 -22.14
CA THR A 111 1.34 26.62 -22.86
C THR A 111 1.09 26.04 -24.26
N GLY A 112 -0.16 25.72 -24.63
CA GLY A 112 -0.51 25.18 -25.95
C GLY A 112 0.10 23.80 -26.25
N ALA A 113 0.60 23.08 -25.23
CA ALA A 113 1.22 21.78 -25.42
C ALA A 113 0.14 20.71 -25.66
N GLN A 114 0.01 20.28 -26.91
CA GLN A 114 -0.77 19.10 -27.32
C GLN A 114 -0.36 17.89 -26.46
N PRO A 115 -1.30 17.05 -25.96
CA PRO A 115 -0.93 15.80 -25.32
C PRO A 115 -0.04 15.01 -26.27
N ARG A 116 1.14 14.56 -25.82
CA ARG A 116 1.95 13.63 -26.61
C ARG A 116 1.09 12.41 -26.89
N ASP A 117 0.83 12.13 -28.17
CA ASP A 117 0.18 10.89 -28.58
C ASP A 117 0.90 9.72 -27.89
N PRO A 118 0.15 8.75 -27.33
CA PRO A 118 0.79 7.54 -26.83
C PRO A 118 1.58 6.94 -27.99
N ALA A 119 2.87 6.70 -27.75
CA ALA A 119 3.77 6.13 -28.75
C ALA A 119 3.08 4.92 -29.41
N PRO A 120 3.09 4.80 -30.74
CA PRO A 120 2.44 3.70 -31.41
C PRO A 120 2.97 2.40 -30.82
N LEU A 121 2.06 1.51 -30.41
CA LEU A 121 2.40 0.15 -29.98
C LEU A 121 3.31 -0.43 -31.07
N ARG A 122 4.57 -0.71 -30.72
CA ARG A 122 5.54 -1.34 -31.61
C ARG A 122 4.83 -2.53 -32.28
N PRO A 123 4.83 -2.65 -33.61
CA PRO A 123 4.23 -3.81 -34.26
C PRO A 123 4.94 -5.05 -33.72
N ALA A 124 4.16 -6.02 -33.24
CA ALA A 124 4.66 -7.33 -32.90
C ALA A 124 5.46 -7.85 -34.09
N GLY A 125 6.77 -7.96 -33.91
CA GLY A 125 7.67 -8.49 -34.92
C GLY A 125 7.20 -9.87 -35.32
N ARG A 126 6.71 -9.99 -36.55
CA ARG A 126 6.53 -11.26 -37.25
C ARG A 126 7.93 -11.78 -37.56
N GLY A 127 8.47 -12.59 -36.66
CA GLY A 127 9.70 -13.35 -36.87
C GLY A 127 9.36 -14.77 -37.28
N SER A 128 9.39 -15.02 -38.58
CA SER A 128 9.43 -16.35 -39.19
C SER A 128 10.80 -16.98 -38.94
N GLY A 129 10.83 -18.27 -38.58
CA GLY A 129 12.04 -19.08 -38.39
C GLY A 129 11.70 -20.38 -37.69
#